data_AF-A0A954B4Q1-F1
#
_entry.id   AF-A0A954B4Q1-F1
#
_cell.length_a   1.000
_cell.length_b   1.000
_cell.length_c   1.000
_cell.angle_alpha   90.00
_cell.angle_beta   90.00
_cell.angle_gamma   90.00
#
_symmetry.space_group_name_H-M   'P 1'
#
loop_
_entity.id
_entity.type
_entity.pdbx_description
1 polymer ?
#
loop_
_entity_poly.entity_id
_entity_poly.type
_entity_poly.pdbx_seq_one_letter_code
_entity_poly.pdbx_strand_id
1 'polypeptide(L)'
;MSDYRPGLACADHDRGLRPVIRLLALGALLLAASCSPQMERCDFSHTRDLSFTGGDAPDRVTVRTFGVSCDKAIGVYEIIDGEGHPIWAWATPLPRAFGDVFTAEEPEHVETFLEEWSQPVIASTQSAPEWPLLAPGQTTLDELTYADIRARDLPMLCHFSGTAQQTCVFWEPAAGGAGHLFDRDVEETME
;
A
#
# COMPACT_ATOMS: atom_id res chain seq x y z
N MET A 1 -51.29 48.47 76.11
CA MET A 1 -50.18 48.22 77.06
C MET A 1 -49.16 47.36 76.35
N SER A 2 -47.91 47.86 76.26
CA SER A 2 -46.68 47.20 75.77
C SER A 2 -46.67 46.69 74.32
N ASP A 3 -45.65 46.86 73.50
CA ASP A 3 -44.32 47.47 73.69
C ASP A 3 -43.72 47.86 72.32
N TYR A 4 -42.72 48.72 72.35
CA TYR A 4 -42.06 49.40 71.23
C TYR A 4 -40.74 48.71 70.86
N ARG A 5 -40.45 48.47 69.56
CA ARG A 5 -39.19 48.82 68.82
C ARG A 5 -38.77 47.86 67.67
N PRO A 6 -37.98 48.38 66.69
CA PRO A 6 -37.84 47.86 65.33
C PRO A 6 -36.49 47.16 65.06
N GLY A 7 -36.39 46.48 63.91
CA GLY A 7 -35.12 46.00 63.32
C GLY A 7 -35.34 45.65 61.86
N LEU A 8 -34.76 46.42 60.94
CA LEU A 8 -33.49 46.13 60.24
C LEU A 8 -33.67 45.23 59.00
N ALA A 9 -33.55 45.88 57.85
CA ALA A 9 -33.45 45.25 56.54
C ALA A 9 -32.13 44.47 56.42
N CYS A 10 -32.19 43.30 55.81
CA CYS A 10 -31.07 42.69 55.09
C CYS A 10 -31.55 42.41 53.66
N ALA A 11 -30.98 43.13 52.70
CA ALA A 11 -31.06 42.79 51.29
C ALA A 11 -30.16 41.57 51.07
N ASP A 12 -30.74 40.47 50.59
CA ASP A 12 -29.95 39.30 50.22
C ASP A 12 -29.57 39.39 48.73
N HIS A 13 -28.27 39.33 48.51
CA HIS A 13 -27.61 39.64 47.25
C HIS A 13 -26.92 38.37 46.77
N ASP A 14 -27.67 37.38 46.32
CA ASP A 14 -27.10 36.10 45.91
C ASP A 14 -26.73 36.12 44.41
N ARG A 15 -25.55 36.70 44.15
CA ARG A 15 -24.89 36.74 42.83
C ARG A 15 -24.13 35.43 42.56
N GLY A 16 -24.64 34.63 41.63
CA GLY A 16 -23.87 34.27 40.41
C GLY A 16 -22.62 33.38 40.50
N LEU A 17 -22.40 32.55 41.52
CA LEU A 17 -21.18 31.72 41.63
C LEU A 17 -21.25 30.30 41.03
N ARG A 18 -22.40 29.86 40.49
CA ARG A 18 -22.57 28.48 39.97
C ARG A 18 -22.14 28.19 38.51
N PRO A 19 -22.05 29.12 37.55
CA PRO A 19 -21.75 28.76 36.16
C PRO A 19 -20.24 28.68 35.84
N VAL A 20 -19.37 29.37 36.59
CA VAL A 20 -17.94 29.50 36.25
C VAL A 20 -17.15 28.22 36.52
N ILE A 21 -17.46 27.48 37.59
CA ILE A 21 -16.76 26.23 37.95
C ILE A 21 -17.07 25.10 36.96
N ARG A 22 -18.27 25.06 36.36
CA ARG A 22 -18.63 24.06 35.34
C ARG A 22 -17.96 24.30 33.98
N LEU A 23 -17.70 25.57 33.63
CA LEU A 23 -17.03 25.94 32.37
C LEU A 23 -15.53 25.62 32.40
N LEU A 24 -14.87 25.73 33.56
CA LEU A 24 -13.43 25.41 33.69
C LEU A 24 -13.14 23.90 33.65
N ALA A 25 -14.05 23.06 34.11
CA ALA A 25 -13.88 21.60 34.08
C ALA A 25 -13.99 21.00 32.66
N LEU A 26 -14.78 21.60 31.76
CA LEU A 26 -14.89 21.15 30.36
C LEU A 26 -13.66 21.52 29.51
N GLY A 27 -12.97 22.62 29.82
CA GLY A 27 -11.78 23.04 29.07
C GLY A 27 -10.57 22.10 29.26
N ALA A 28 -10.42 21.52 30.45
CA ALA A 28 -9.28 20.63 30.75
C ALA A 28 -9.40 19.23 30.10
N LEU A 29 -10.63 18.73 29.88
CA LEU A 29 -10.86 17.44 29.22
C LEU A 29 -10.63 17.50 27.70
N LEU A 30 -10.78 18.67 27.07
CA LEU A 30 -10.52 18.87 25.64
C LEU A 30 -9.01 18.92 25.32
N LEU A 31 -8.17 19.38 26.25
CA LEU A 31 -6.71 19.43 26.08
C LEU A 31 -6.02 18.07 26.33
N ALA A 32 -6.68 17.14 27.02
CA ALA A 32 -6.14 15.79 27.24
C ALA A 32 -6.41 14.83 26.06
N ALA A 33 -7.37 15.15 25.18
CA ALA A 33 -7.71 14.31 24.03
C ALA A 33 -6.78 14.53 22.81
N SER A 34 -6.04 15.64 22.75
CA SER A 34 -5.19 16.00 21.62
C SER A 34 -3.81 15.35 21.61
N CYS A 35 -3.43 14.64 22.69
CA CYS A 35 -2.16 13.92 22.80
C CYS A 35 -2.35 12.40 22.78
N SER A 36 -3.30 11.89 21.99
CA SER A 36 -3.30 10.47 21.66
C SER A 36 -2.24 10.27 20.58
N PRO A 37 -1.23 9.41 20.75
CA PRO A 37 -0.31 9.07 19.67
C PRO A 37 -1.17 8.53 18.53
N GLN A 38 -1.26 9.29 17.44
CA GLN A 38 -1.85 8.82 16.22
C GLN A 38 -0.94 7.69 15.76
N MET A 39 -1.34 6.44 15.98
CA MET A 39 -0.66 5.30 15.36
C MET A 39 -0.73 5.56 13.86
N GLU A 40 0.41 5.87 13.25
CA GLU A 40 0.49 6.02 11.81
C GLU A 40 0.14 4.68 11.18
N ARG A 41 -1.01 4.66 10.51
CA ARG A 41 -1.37 3.54 9.65
C ARG A 41 -0.39 3.53 8.49
N CYS A 42 -0.01 2.35 8.05
CA CYS A 42 0.72 2.24 6.79
C CYS A 42 -0.31 2.30 5.68
N ASP A 43 -0.52 3.46 5.07
CA ASP A 43 -1.48 3.68 3.98
C ASP A 43 -0.85 4.61 2.95
N PHE A 44 0.01 4.02 2.11
CA PHE A 44 0.77 4.73 1.09
C PHE A 44 0.44 4.14 -0.28
N SER A 45 0.55 4.95 -1.33
CA SER A 45 0.31 4.52 -2.70
C SER A 45 1.23 5.26 -3.66
N HIS A 46 1.73 4.56 -4.68
CA HIS A 46 2.45 5.14 -5.79
C HIS A 46 1.91 4.55 -7.10
N THR A 47 1.70 5.40 -8.11
CA THR A 47 1.17 5.02 -9.41
C THR A 47 2.06 5.56 -10.51
N ARG A 48 2.23 4.79 -11.58
CA ARG A 48 2.92 5.23 -12.78
C ARG A 48 2.41 4.59 -14.05
N ASP A 49 2.59 5.31 -15.13
CA ASP A 49 2.22 4.89 -16.47
C ASP A 49 3.29 3.97 -17.08
N LEU A 50 2.86 3.01 -17.90
CA LEU A 50 3.72 2.12 -18.66
C LEU A 50 3.04 1.66 -19.97
N SER A 51 3.79 0.90 -20.77
CA SER A 51 3.29 0.32 -22.03
C SER A 51 3.48 -1.20 -22.03
N PHE A 52 2.47 -1.95 -21.59
CA PHE A 52 2.49 -3.41 -21.47
C PHE A 52 1.48 -4.08 -22.40
N THR A 53 0.23 -3.60 -22.45
CA THR A 53 -0.83 -4.20 -23.28
C THR A 53 -0.78 -3.72 -24.73
N GLY A 54 -0.19 -2.55 -24.99
CA GLY A 54 -0.05 -1.95 -26.32
C GLY A 54 -1.29 -1.20 -26.82
N GLY A 55 -2.25 -0.87 -25.94
CA GLY A 55 -3.43 -0.07 -26.27
C GLY A 55 -3.14 1.41 -26.52
N ASP A 56 -4.17 2.16 -26.93
CA ASP A 56 -4.07 3.60 -27.25
C ASP A 56 -3.80 4.48 -26.02
N ALA A 57 -4.25 4.04 -24.84
CA ALA A 57 -4.01 4.69 -23.55
C ALA A 57 -2.94 3.93 -22.77
N PRO A 58 -2.10 4.62 -21.97
CA PRO A 58 -1.08 3.96 -21.18
C PRO A 58 -1.70 3.07 -20.10
N ASP A 59 -1.10 1.90 -19.88
CA ASP A 59 -1.39 1.09 -18.72
C ASP A 59 -0.80 1.73 -17.46
N ARG A 60 -1.23 1.28 -16.29
CA ARG A 60 -0.74 1.79 -15.01
C ARG A 60 -0.32 0.67 -14.09
N VAL A 61 0.82 0.85 -13.43
CA VAL A 61 1.16 0.12 -12.21
C VAL A 61 0.80 0.97 -11.01
N THR A 62 0.05 0.38 -10.08
CA THR A 62 -0.19 0.96 -8.76
C THR A 62 0.34 0.03 -7.70
N VAL A 63 1.25 0.51 -6.87
CA VAL A 63 1.66 -0.17 -5.65
C VAL A 63 1.10 0.58 -4.46
N ARG A 64 0.57 -0.16 -3.49
CA ARG A 64 0.01 0.44 -2.28
C ARG A 64 0.25 -0.42 -1.05
N THR A 65 0.33 0.22 0.10
CA THR A 65 0.37 -0.44 1.40
C THR A 65 -0.94 -0.20 2.15
N PHE A 66 -1.33 -1.17 2.99
CA PHE A 66 -2.36 -0.95 3.99
C PHE A 66 -2.04 -1.76 5.25
N GLY A 67 -2.23 -1.17 6.43
CA GLY A 67 -1.96 -1.85 7.71
C GLY A 67 -2.17 -0.95 8.92
N VAL A 68 -2.30 -1.57 10.09
CA VAL A 68 -2.39 -0.85 11.38
C VAL A 68 -1.07 -0.15 11.75
N SER A 69 0.03 -0.59 11.15
CA SER A 69 1.40 -0.07 11.28
C SER A 69 2.23 -0.65 10.12
N CYS A 70 3.38 -0.04 9.79
CA CYS A 70 4.16 -0.48 8.64
C CYS A 70 4.86 -1.84 8.84
N ASP A 71 5.24 -2.21 10.08
CA ASP A 71 5.71 -3.56 10.42
C ASP A 71 4.63 -4.66 10.25
N LYS A 72 3.39 -4.27 9.98
CA LYS A 72 2.23 -5.16 9.72
C LYS A 72 1.52 -4.80 8.43
N ALA A 73 2.22 -4.17 7.48
CA ALA A 73 1.65 -3.76 6.21
C ALA A 73 1.50 -4.94 5.23
N ILE A 74 0.38 -4.92 4.51
CA ILE A 74 0.21 -5.67 3.26
C ILE A 74 0.52 -4.72 2.11
N GLY A 75 1.39 -5.16 1.20
CA GLY A 75 1.62 -4.51 -0.08
C GLY A 75 0.74 -5.12 -1.15
N VAL A 76 0.25 -4.30 -2.06
CA VAL A 76 -0.48 -4.71 -3.27
C VAL A 76 0.20 -4.08 -4.46
N TYR A 77 0.58 -4.90 -5.42
CA TYR A 77 1.04 -4.50 -6.74
C TYR A 77 -0.07 -4.81 -7.74
N GLU A 78 -0.56 -3.80 -8.44
CA GLU A 78 -1.66 -3.91 -9.39
C GLU A 78 -1.25 -3.35 -10.75
N ILE A 79 -1.69 -4.02 -11.81
CA ILE A 79 -1.59 -3.53 -13.18
C ILE A 79 -3.00 -3.31 -13.71
N ILE A 80 -3.26 -2.10 -14.19
CA ILE A 80 -4.52 -1.68 -14.80
C ILE A 80 -4.23 -1.34 -16.26
N ASP A 81 -5.03 -1.84 -17.19
CA ASP A 81 -4.88 -1.50 -18.61
C ASP A 81 -5.28 -0.04 -18.92
N GLY A 82 -4.99 0.41 -20.14
CA GLY A 82 -5.38 1.75 -20.60
C GLY A 82 -6.89 2.06 -20.58
N GLU A 83 -7.74 1.04 -20.50
CA GLU A 83 -9.21 1.17 -20.40
C GLU A 83 -9.71 1.24 -18.95
N GLY A 84 -8.84 0.96 -17.98
CA GLY A 84 -9.16 0.98 -16.55
C GLY A 84 -9.52 -0.38 -15.95
N HIS A 85 -9.28 -1.49 -16.65
CA HIS A 85 -9.51 -2.82 -16.12
C HIS A 85 -8.29 -3.36 -15.38
N PRO A 86 -8.45 -3.92 -14.17
CA PRO A 86 -7.36 -4.61 -13.50
C PRO A 86 -7.04 -5.92 -14.23
N ILE A 87 -5.81 -6.05 -14.71
CA ILE A 87 -5.35 -7.21 -15.48
C ILE A 87 -4.39 -8.11 -14.69
N TRP A 88 -3.74 -7.58 -13.65
CA TRP A 88 -2.89 -8.35 -12.74
C TRP A 88 -2.90 -7.75 -11.34
N ALA A 89 -2.84 -8.62 -10.33
CA ALA A 89 -2.64 -8.19 -8.96
C ALA A 89 -1.79 -9.22 -8.19
N TRP A 90 -0.89 -8.71 -7.36
CA TRP A 90 -0.08 -9.49 -6.44
C TRP A 90 -0.08 -8.83 -5.06
N ALA A 91 -0.25 -9.60 -4.00
CA ALA A 91 -0.33 -9.07 -2.64
C ALA A 91 0.44 -9.94 -1.65
N THR A 92 1.12 -9.30 -0.71
CA THR A 92 1.95 -9.98 0.29
C THR A 92 2.09 -9.14 1.57
N PRO A 93 2.35 -9.76 2.74
CA PRO A 93 2.94 -9.05 3.87
C PRO A 93 4.34 -8.55 3.51
N LEU A 94 4.56 -7.24 3.50
CA LEU A 94 5.82 -6.65 3.04
C LEU A 94 7.04 -7.08 3.86
N PRO A 95 6.99 -7.11 5.21
CA PRO A 95 8.12 -7.58 6.01
C PRO A 95 8.50 -9.04 5.71
N ARG A 96 7.55 -9.86 5.25
CA ARG A 96 7.81 -11.26 4.89
C ARG A 96 8.51 -11.37 3.53
N ALA A 97 8.08 -10.59 2.55
CA ALA A 97 8.59 -10.70 1.18
C ALA A 97 9.91 -9.95 0.98
N PHE A 98 10.05 -8.78 1.61
CA PHE A 98 11.15 -7.86 1.36
C PHE A 98 12.14 -7.76 2.54
N GLY A 99 11.80 -8.32 3.71
CA GLY A 99 12.66 -8.28 4.89
C GLY A 99 13.10 -6.85 5.20
N ASP A 100 14.42 -6.67 5.36
CA ASP A 100 15.03 -5.39 5.73
C ASP A 100 14.99 -4.34 4.60
N VAL A 101 14.81 -4.75 3.34
CA VAL A 101 14.62 -3.79 2.22
C VAL A 101 13.37 -2.94 2.44
N PHE A 102 12.34 -3.53 3.04
CA PHE A 102 11.18 -2.78 3.48
C PHE A 102 11.40 -2.28 4.92
N THR A 103 12.09 -1.14 5.04
CA THR A 103 12.27 -0.47 6.33
C THR A 103 11.04 0.38 6.66
N ALA A 104 10.24 -0.13 7.57
CA ALA A 104 8.93 0.40 7.97
C ALA A 104 8.99 1.50 9.05
N GLU A 105 10.18 2.05 9.34
CA GLU A 105 10.39 2.93 10.49
C GLU A 105 9.99 4.39 10.23
N GLU A 106 10.13 4.86 8.99
CA GLU A 106 9.83 6.25 8.61
C GLU A 106 8.97 6.28 7.33
N PRO A 107 7.93 7.16 7.26
CA PRO A 107 7.09 7.33 6.08
C PRO A 107 7.87 7.54 4.77
N GLU A 108 8.93 8.34 4.81
CA GLU A 108 9.75 8.67 3.64
C GLU A 108 10.45 7.45 3.04
N HIS A 109 10.86 6.48 3.88
CA HIS A 109 11.43 5.22 3.42
C HIS A 109 10.39 4.34 2.74
N VAL A 110 9.15 4.33 3.25
CA VAL A 110 8.05 3.57 2.63
C VAL A 110 7.69 4.15 1.26
N GLU A 111 7.63 5.48 1.13
CA GLU A 111 7.38 6.15 -0.15
C GLU A 111 8.46 5.85 -1.17
N THR A 112 9.74 5.95 -0.78
CA THR A 112 10.88 5.61 -1.63
C THR A 112 10.82 4.15 -2.08
N PHE A 113 10.54 3.22 -1.16
CA PHE A 113 10.35 1.81 -1.47
C PHE A 113 9.23 1.60 -2.49
N LEU A 114 8.07 2.25 -2.34
CA LEU A 114 6.96 2.14 -3.29
C LEU A 114 7.33 2.72 -4.66
N GLU A 115 8.06 3.83 -4.70
CA GLU A 115 8.57 4.40 -5.93
C GLU A 115 9.52 3.42 -6.65
N GLU A 116 10.40 2.73 -5.94
CA GLU A 116 11.29 1.73 -6.56
C GLU A 116 10.52 0.46 -6.97
N TRP A 117 9.68 -0.07 -6.08
CA TRP A 117 8.96 -1.31 -6.29
C TRP A 117 8.01 -1.26 -7.50
N SER A 118 7.43 -0.09 -7.78
CA SER A 118 6.56 0.09 -8.94
C SER A 118 7.31 0.12 -10.28
N GLN A 119 8.64 -0.08 -10.35
CA GLN A 119 9.42 -0.10 -11.60
C GLN A 119 9.58 -1.53 -12.11
N PRO A 120 8.68 -2.05 -12.97
CA PRO A 120 8.88 -3.35 -13.54
C PRO A 120 9.91 -3.33 -14.68
N VAL A 121 10.44 -4.51 -14.98
CA VAL A 121 11.19 -4.76 -16.23
C VAL A 121 10.20 -5.17 -17.30
N ILE A 122 10.13 -4.43 -18.40
CA ILE A 122 9.34 -4.77 -19.59
C ILE A 122 10.24 -5.47 -20.61
N ALA A 123 9.80 -6.61 -21.10
CA ALA A 123 10.50 -7.44 -22.05
C ALA A 123 9.49 -8.22 -22.92
N SER A 124 9.96 -9.26 -23.60
CA SER A 124 9.13 -10.20 -24.36
C SER A 124 9.25 -11.61 -23.78
N THR A 125 8.19 -12.41 -23.89
CA THR A 125 8.22 -13.85 -23.54
C THR A 125 9.33 -14.61 -24.25
N GLN A 126 9.81 -14.18 -25.43
CA GLN A 126 10.95 -14.80 -26.12
C GLN A 126 12.26 -14.74 -25.31
N SER A 127 12.42 -13.70 -24.47
CA SER A 127 13.59 -13.52 -23.61
C SER A 127 13.56 -14.40 -22.35
N ALA A 128 12.43 -15.06 -22.08
CA ALA A 128 12.34 -16.01 -20.99
C ALA A 128 13.27 -17.20 -21.22
N PRO A 129 13.81 -17.83 -20.16
CA PRO A 129 14.70 -18.97 -20.27
C PRO A 129 14.02 -20.15 -20.99
N GLU A 130 14.81 -21.00 -21.63
CA GLU A 130 14.28 -22.25 -22.19
C GLU A 130 13.90 -23.22 -21.07
N TRP A 131 12.96 -24.13 -21.33
CA TRP A 131 12.44 -25.08 -20.33
C TRP A 131 13.52 -25.84 -19.55
N PRO A 132 14.60 -26.37 -20.18
CA PRO A 132 15.66 -27.07 -19.45
C PRO A 132 16.47 -26.18 -18.49
N LEU A 133 16.35 -24.86 -18.59
CA LEU A 133 17.01 -23.88 -17.73
C LEU A 133 16.12 -23.43 -16.55
N LEU A 134 14.84 -23.82 -16.53
CA LEU A 134 13.95 -23.53 -15.42
C LEU A 134 14.25 -24.43 -14.22
N ALA A 135 14.35 -23.83 -13.05
CA ALA A 135 14.36 -24.57 -11.79
C ALA A 135 12.96 -25.12 -11.47
N PRO A 136 12.86 -26.26 -10.77
CA PRO A 136 11.58 -26.81 -10.36
C PRO A 136 10.74 -25.79 -9.58
N GLY A 137 9.48 -25.59 -9.99
CA GLY A 137 8.53 -24.70 -9.33
C GLY A 137 8.60 -23.23 -9.77
N GLN A 138 9.51 -22.86 -10.69
CA GLN A 138 9.54 -21.49 -11.23
C GLN A 138 8.31 -21.16 -12.09
N THR A 139 7.63 -22.16 -12.65
CA THR A 139 6.38 -21.96 -13.38
C THR A 139 5.35 -23.00 -12.97
N THR A 140 4.08 -22.62 -13.10
CA THR A 140 2.94 -23.53 -12.93
C THR A 140 2.45 -24.11 -14.26
N LEU A 141 3.01 -23.64 -15.37
CA LEU A 141 2.70 -24.10 -16.72
C LEU A 141 3.40 -25.43 -17.02
N ASP A 142 2.79 -26.25 -17.88
CA ASP A 142 3.47 -27.39 -18.47
C ASP A 142 4.43 -26.96 -19.59
N GLU A 143 5.34 -27.86 -19.96
CA GLU A 143 6.40 -27.60 -20.95
C GLU A 143 5.86 -27.11 -22.30
N LEU A 144 4.78 -27.70 -22.80
CA LEU A 144 4.23 -27.35 -24.10
C LEU A 144 3.61 -25.97 -24.07
N THR A 145 2.83 -25.68 -23.02
CA THR A 145 2.20 -24.36 -22.85
C THR A 145 3.25 -23.26 -22.67
N TYR A 146 4.28 -23.50 -21.85
CA TYR A 146 5.37 -22.55 -21.65
C TYR A 146 6.13 -22.26 -22.95
N ALA A 147 6.48 -23.31 -23.69
CA ALA A 147 7.20 -23.19 -24.95
C ALA A 147 6.36 -22.45 -26.03
N ASP A 148 5.05 -22.69 -26.09
CA ASP A 148 4.15 -21.95 -26.98
C ASP A 148 4.11 -20.46 -26.64
N ILE A 149 3.88 -20.10 -25.37
CA ILE A 149 3.84 -18.70 -24.93
C ILE A 149 5.16 -17.99 -25.22
N ARG A 150 6.30 -18.65 -24.97
CA ARG A 150 7.63 -18.13 -25.29
C ARG A 150 7.80 -17.89 -26.79
N ALA A 151 7.35 -18.81 -27.64
CA ALA A 151 7.48 -18.70 -29.09
C ALA A 151 6.61 -17.59 -29.71
N ARG A 152 5.58 -17.13 -29.01
CA ARG A 152 4.62 -16.13 -29.50
C ARG A 152 5.04 -14.67 -29.33
N ASP A 153 6.19 -14.40 -28.71
CA ASP A 153 6.74 -13.03 -28.58
C ASP A 153 5.79 -12.04 -27.88
N LEU A 154 5.09 -12.50 -26.85
CA LEU A 154 4.09 -11.69 -26.17
C LEU A 154 4.79 -10.67 -25.26
N PRO A 155 4.14 -9.52 -24.96
CA PRO A 155 4.63 -8.60 -23.94
C PRO A 155 4.78 -9.32 -22.60
N MET A 156 5.92 -9.10 -21.94
CA MET A 156 6.22 -9.65 -20.62
C MET A 156 6.63 -8.52 -19.68
N LEU A 157 6.17 -8.60 -18.43
CA LEU A 157 6.48 -7.65 -17.38
C LEU A 157 6.92 -8.42 -16.14
N CYS A 158 8.10 -8.12 -15.61
CA CYS A 158 8.62 -8.72 -14.38
C CYS A 158 8.66 -7.67 -13.27
N HIS A 159 7.99 -7.94 -12.15
CA HIS A 159 8.03 -7.09 -10.96
C HIS A 159 8.63 -7.84 -9.78
N PHE A 160 9.22 -7.12 -8.82
CA PHE A 160 9.71 -7.75 -7.60
C PHE A 160 8.55 -8.36 -6.81
N SER A 161 8.74 -9.61 -6.39
CA SER A 161 7.86 -10.36 -5.48
C SER A 161 8.58 -10.74 -4.17
N GLY A 162 9.85 -10.33 -4.04
CA GLY A 162 10.63 -10.32 -2.81
C GLY A 162 11.97 -9.64 -3.04
N THR A 163 12.87 -9.69 -2.04
CA THR A 163 14.17 -9.00 -2.08
C THR A 163 15.05 -9.37 -3.29
N ALA A 164 15.08 -10.64 -3.67
CA ALA A 164 15.89 -11.15 -4.77
C ALA A 164 15.06 -11.96 -5.78
N GLN A 165 13.74 -11.81 -5.74
CA GLN A 165 12.82 -12.59 -6.56
C GLN A 165 11.91 -11.67 -7.36
N GLN A 166 11.72 -12.01 -8.63
CA GLN A 166 10.75 -11.37 -9.51
C GLN A 166 9.73 -12.37 -10.01
N THR A 167 8.50 -11.91 -10.12
CA THR A 167 7.41 -12.61 -10.80
C THR A 167 7.21 -11.98 -12.17
N CYS A 168 7.33 -12.80 -13.21
CA CYS A 168 7.15 -12.40 -14.60
C CYS A 168 5.76 -12.83 -15.10
N VAL A 169 5.04 -11.86 -15.64
CA VAL A 169 3.71 -12.04 -16.23
C VAL A 169 3.74 -11.70 -17.70
N PHE A 170 2.88 -12.35 -18.49
CA PHE A 170 2.71 -12.05 -19.91
C PHE A 170 1.30 -11.52 -20.17
N TRP A 171 1.13 -10.73 -21.23
CA TRP A 171 -0.17 -10.29 -21.73
C TRP A 171 -0.54 -11.05 -23.00
N GLU A 172 -1.74 -11.63 -23.05
CA GLU A 172 -2.28 -12.28 -24.23
C GLU A 172 -3.46 -11.46 -24.81
N PRO A 173 -3.24 -10.67 -25.87
CA PRO A 173 -4.29 -9.84 -26.45
C PRO A 173 -5.50 -10.65 -26.94
N ALA A 174 -5.28 -11.86 -27.47
CA ALA A 174 -6.38 -12.67 -28.01
C ALA A 174 -7.31 -13.22 -26.91
N ALA A 175 -6.78 -13.37 -25.69
CA ALA A 175 -7.53 -13.81 -24.52
C ALA A 175 -8.03 -12.63 -23.67
N GLY A 176 -7.48 -11.43 -23.88
CA GLY A 176 -7.77 -10.24 -23.07
C GLY A 176 -7.33 -10.42 -21.61
N GLY A 177 -6.24 -11.14 -21.36
CA GLY A 177 -5.82 -11.49 -20.00
C GLY A 177 -4.30 -11.55 -19.82
N ALA A 178 -3.85 -11.26 -18.61
CA ALA A 178 -2.48 -11.49 -18.18
C ALA A 178 -2.36 -12.84 -17.43
N GLY A 179 -1.21 -13.48 -17.56
CA GLY A 179 -0.91 -14.75 -16.89
C GLY A 179 0.47 -14.76 -16.26
N HIS A 180 0.64 -15.56 -15.20
CA HIS A 180 1.97 -15.90 -14.67
C HIS A 180 2.75 -16.69 -15.72
N LEU A 181 3.95 -16.25 -16.07
CA LEU A 181 4.84 -17.00 -16.93
C LEU A 181 5.81 -17.84 -16.08
N PHE A 182 6.61 -17.16 -15.26
CA PHE A 182 7.58 -17.78 -14.36
C PHE A 182 8.06 -16.79 -13.29
N ASP A 183 8.65 -17.32 -12.23
CA ASP A 183 9.42 -16.59 -11.24
C ASP A 183 10.92 -16.75 -11.53
N ARG A 184 11.68 -15.68 -11.31
CA ARG A 184 13.13 -15.65 -11.49
C ARG A 184 13.83 -15.03 -10.30
N ASP A 185 15.07 -15.45 -10.08
CA ASP A 185 15.97 -14.75 -9.19
C ASP A 185 16.53 -13.51 -9.91
N VAL A 186 16.79 -12.46 -9.15
CA VAL A 186 17.48 -11.27 -9.66
C VAL A 186 18.98 -11.50 -9.53
N GLU A 187 19.69 -11.52 -10.66
CA GLU A 187 21.14 -11.56 -10.63
C GLU A 187 21.65 -10.27 -9.98
N GLU A 188 22.29 -10.38 -8.82
CA GLU A 188 23.07 -9.29 -8.26
C GLU A 188 24.25 -9.03 -9.21
N THR A 189 24.16 -7.98 -10.02
CA THR A 189 25.34 -7.44 -10.70
C THR A 189 26.28 -6.94 -9.61
N MET A 190 27.23 -7.78 -9.21
CA MET A 190 28.38 -7.37 -8.41
C MET A 190 29.21 -6.39 -9.26
N GLU A 191 29.01 -5.09 -9.03
CA GLU A 191 29.94 -4.05 -9.51
C GLU A 191 31.25 -4.06 -8.72
#